data_AF-X6LMY3-F1
#
_entry.id   AF-X6LMY3-F1
#
_cell.length_a   1.000
_cell.length_b   1.000
_cell.length_c   1.000
_cell.angle_alpha   90.00
_cell.angle_beta   90.00
_cell.angle_gamma   90.00
#
_symmetry.space_group_name_H-M   'P 1'
#
loop_
_entity.id
_entity.type
_entity.pdbx_description
1 polymer ?
#
loop_
_entity_poly.entity_id
_entity_poly.type
_entity_poly.pdbx_seq_one_letter_code
_entity_poly.pdbx_strand_id
1 'polypeptide(L)'
;MFCFSFEKELIESIDAMDNGISQYETIEVPKYRVSTHLGCRVARLNSDWNESADANSSSLLSTLEMERFKKAMALCGNELTYFIQHGAFSFLPARELVTGAVLNRMQTHSSGQIIELSKFCPWTDHLYDIEQQLQSLSLSKRDETTSTQTNAKPTQTNVKPILFAIIATNNNE
;
A
#
# COMPACT_ATOMS: atom_id res chain seq x y z
N MET A 1 -5.69 -2.40 11.06
CA MET A 1 -4.69 -1.77 10.16
C MET A 1 -4.31 -2.80 9.09
N PHE A 2 -5.23 -3.03 8.16
CA PHE A 2 -5.14 -4.04 7.09
C PHE A 2 -5.23 -3.36 5.70
N CYS A 3 -5.14 -2.03 5.68
CA CYS A 3 -5.96 -1.19 4.80
C CYS A 3 -5.21 0.11 4.45
N PHE A 4 -3.98 0.01 3.94
CA PHE A 4 -3.37 1.18 3.29
C PHE A 4 -3.22 0.93 1.80
N SER A 5 -2.53 -0.12 1.38
CA SER A 5 -2.36 -0.41 -0.05
C SER A 5 -3.67 -0.74 -0.77
N PHE A 6 -4.49 -1.68 -0.28
CA PHE A 6 -5.76 -2.03 -0.95
C PHE A 6 -6.75 -0.86 -1.05
N GLU A 7 -6.98 -0.15 0.06
CA GLU A 7 -7.92 0.97 0.08
C GLU A 7 -7.40 2.13 -0.77
N LYS A 8 -6.15 2.57 -0.56
CA LYS A 8 -5.60 3.75 -1.25
C LYS A 8 -5.29 3.49 -2.72
N GLU A 9 -4.67 2.35 -3.04
CA GLU A 9 -4.18 2.10 -4.40
C GLU A 9 -5.26 1.56 -5.32
N LEU A 10 -6.20 0.76 -4.83
CA LEU A 10 -7.28 0.20 -5.65
C LEU A 10 -8.60 0.97 -5.48
N ILE A 11 -9.15 1.03 -4.27
CA ILE A 11 -10.53 1.51 -4.07
C ILE A 11 -10.63 3.03 -4.26
N GLU A 12 -9.82 3.80 -3.54
CA GLU A 12 -9.81 5.27 -3.60
C GLU A 12 -9.39 5.77 -4.98
N SER A 13 -8.41 5.10 -5.63
CA SER A 13 -7.98 5.48 -6.96
C SER A 13 -9.09 5.29 -8.01
N ILE A 14 -9.85 4.19 -7.92
CA ILE A 14 -10.99 3.93 -8.81
C ILE A 14 -12.11 4.93 -8.56
N ASP A 15 -12.49 5.15 -7.30
CA ASP A 15 -13.55 6.10 -6.93
C ASP A 15 -13.22 7.53 -7.38
N ALA A 16 -12.00 7.99 -7.13
CA ALA A 16 -11.55 9.30 -7.55
C ALA A 16 -11.58 9.46 -9.07
N MET A 17 -11.13 8.45 -9.83
CA MET A 17 -11.19 8.47 -11.29
C MET A 17 -12.63 8.47 -11.82
N ASP A 18 -13.54 7.70 -11.22
CA ASP A 18 -14.95 7.62 -11.62
C ASP A 18 -15.67 8.95 -11.34
N ASN A 19 -15.33 9.61 -10.23
CA ASN A 19 -15.84 10.92 -9.85
C ASN A 19 -15.13 12.10 -10.56
N GLY A 20 -14.13 11.84 -11.41
CA GLY A 20 -13.38 12.88 -12.14
C GLY A 20 -12.52 13.78 -11.24
N ILE A 21 -12.13 13.28 -10.07
CA ILE A 21 -11.28 14.01 -9.11
C ILE A 21 -9.83 13.99 -9.61
N SER A 22 -9.21 15.18 -9.64
CA SER A 22 -7.78 15.32 -9.98
C SER A 22 -6.91 14.74 -8.87
N GLN A 23 -5.81 14.06 -9.24
CA GLN A 23 -4.83 13.54 -8.29
C GLN A 23 -4.11 14.65 -7.50
N TYR A 24 -4.09 15.88 -8.04
CA TYR A 24 -3.44 17.03 -7.43
C TYR A 24 -4.39 18.24 -7.43
N GLU A 25 -4.31 19.04 -6.37
CA GLU A 25 -4.97 20.33 -6.25
C GLU A 25 -4.22 21.38 -7.08
N THR A 26 -4.36 21.32 -8.40
CA THR A 26 -3.71 22.24 -9.34
C THR A 26 -4.64 22.62 -10.47
N ILE A 27 -4.44 23.83 -11.00
CA ILE A 27 -5.14 24.35 -12.19
C ILE A 27 -4.35 23.99 -13.47
N GLU A 28 -3.10 23.54 -13.32
CA GLU A 28 -2.27 23.16 -14.46
C GLU A 28 -2.75 21.87 -15.13
N VAL A 29 -2.69 21.84 -16.46
CA VAL A 29 -3.02 20.65 -17.24
C VAL A 29 -1.86 19.64 -17.18
N PRO A 30 -2.13 18.34 -16.99
CA PRO A 30 -1.09 17.32 -17.00
C PRO A 30 -0.27 17.35 -18.30
N LYS A 31 1.06 17.27 -18.17
CA LYS A 31 1.99 17.23 -19.32
C LYS A 31 1.83 15.99 -20.20
N TYR A 32 1.23 14.93 -19.66
CA TYR A 32 0.93 13.69 -20.37
C TYR A 32 -0.35 13.06 -19.83
N ARG A 33 -0.96 12.21 -20.64
CA ARG A 33 -2.16 11.43 -20.27
C ARG A 33 -1.78 9.99 -19.94
N VAL A 34 -2.22 9.50 -18.80
CA VAL A 34 -2.13 8.07 -18.45
C VAL A 34 -3.40 7.36 -18.95
N SER A 35 -3.23 6.31 -19.75
CA SER A 35 -4.34 5.52 -20.29
C SER A 35 -4.26 4.04 -19.91
N THR A 36 -3.38 3.67 -18.99
CA THR A 36 -3.09 2.29 -18.57
C THR A 36 -3.87 1.87 -17.32
N HIS A 37 -4.64 2.76 -16.71
CA HIS A 37 -5.46 2.45 -15.52
C HIS A 37 -6.63 1.53 -15.85
N LEU A 38 -7.21 0.89 -14.82
CA LEU A 38 -8.23 -0.15 -14.95
C LEU A 38 -9.41 0.29 -15.82
N GLY A 39 -9.99 1.46 -15.55
CA GLY A 39 -11.12 2.00 -16.33
C GLY A 39 -10.82 2.13 -17.83
N CYS A 40 -9.63 2.60 -18.20
CA CYS A 40 -9.22 2.67 -19.61
C CYS A 40 -9.01 1.27 -20.21
N ARG A 41 -8.46 0.31 -19.47
CA ARG A 41 -8.29 -1.08 -19.94
C ARG A 41 -9.64 -1.77 -20.16
N VAL A 42 -10.62 -1.52 -19.28
CA VAL A 42 -12.01 -1.97 -19.45
C VAL A 42 -12.65 -1.32 -20.68
N ALA A 43 -12.48 -0.01 -20.86
CA ALA A 43 -13.06 0.71 -22.00
C ALA A 43 -12.55 0.19 -23.36
N ARG A 44 -11.30 -0.29 -23.45
CA ARG A 44 -10.75 -0.92 -24.67
C ARG A 44 -11.43 -2.24 -25.07
N LEU A 45 -12.21 -2.84 -24.17
CA LEU A 45 -12.96 -4.06 -24.46
C LEU A 45 -14.33 -3.76 -25.08
N ASN A 46 -14.79 -2.51 -25.03
CA ASN A 46 -16.02 -2.09 -25.70
C ASN A 46 -15.89 -2.20 -27.22
N SER A 47 -17.02 -2.39 -27.89
CA SER A 47 -17.07 -2.39 -29.36
C SER A 47 -16.64 -1.05 -29.91
N ASP A 48 -15.94 -1.07 -31.04
CA ASP A 48 -15.58 0.16 -31.73
C ASP A 48 -16.83 0.75 -32.40
N TRP A 49 -16.92 2.07 -32.47
CA TRP A 49 -18.09 2.77 -33.02
C TRP A 49 -18.37 2.42 -34.49
N ASN A 50 -17.34 2.00 -35.23
CA ASN A 50 -17.36 1.66 -36.64
C ASN A 50 -17.24 0.15 -36.90
N GLU A 51 -17.38 -0.67 -35.87
CA GLU A 51 -17.46 -2.13 -36.05
C GLU A 51 -18.71 -2.42 -36.90
N SER A 52 -18.50 -2.84 -38.15
CA SER A 52 -19.56 -2.98 -39.14
C SER A 52 -20.65 -3.91 -38.64
N ALA A 53 -21.88 -3.39 -38.54
CA ALA A 53 -23.08 -4.14 -38.20
C ALA A 53 -23.53 -5.12 -39.31
N ASP A 54 -22.60 -5.66 -40.09
CA ASP A 54 -22.87 -6.70 -41.11
C ASP A 54 -23.09 -8.09 -40.47
N ALA A 55 -23.01 -8.19 -39.14
CA ALA A 55 -23.42 -9.35 -38.36
C ALA A 55 -24.96 -9.40 -38.25
N ASN A 56 -25.60 -9.87 -39.31
CA ASN A 56 -27.01 -10.22 -39.36
C ASN A 56 -27.45 -11.00 -38.10
N SER A 57 -28.45 -10.44 -37.41
CA SER A 57 -29.13 -10.91 -36.18
C SER A 57 -28.61 -10.30 -34.88
N SER A 58 -29.49 -9.54 -34.21
CA SER A 58 -29.31 -8.97 -32.85
C SER A 58 -28.80 -9.98 -31.82
N SER A 59 -29.02 -11.27 -32.06
CA SER A 59 -28.51 -12.37 -31.22
C SER A 59 -26.99 -12.56 -31.29
N LEU A 60 -26.33 -12.26 -32.42
CA LEU A 60 -24.87 -12.36 -32.53
C LEU A 60 -24.17 -11.18 -31.86
N LEU A 61 -24.72 -9.97 -32.01
CA LEU A 61 -24.21 -8.77 -31.35
C LEU A 61 -24.25 -8.92 -29.82
N SER A 62 -25.38 -9.37 -29.26
CA SER A 62 -25.52 -9.59 -27.82
C SER A 62 -24.56 -10.66 -27.28
N THR A 63 -24.24 -11.67 -28.10
CA THR A 63 -23.28 -12.71 -27.73
C THR A 63 -21.86 -12.13 -27.64
N LEU A 64 -21.45 -11.32 -28.62
CA LEU A 64 -20.13 -10.67 -28.63
C LEU A 64 -19.98 -9.64 -27.49
N GLU A 65 -21.02 -8.85 -27.22
CA GLU A 65 -21.06 -7.93 -26.08
C GLU A 65 -20.92 -8.69 -24.75
N MET A 66 -21.62 -9.83 -24.61
CA MET A 66 -21.51 -10.68 -23.44
C MET A 66 -20.10 -11.28 -23.28
N GLU A 67 -19.45 -11.68 -24.38
CA GLU A 67 -18.06 -12.15 -24.34
C GLU A 67 -17.08 -11.05 -23.90
N ARG A 68 -17.25 -9.83 -24.42
CA ARG A 68 -16.46 -8.66 -24.02
C ARG A 68 -16.69 -8.30 -22.55
N PHE A 69 -17.94 -8.34 -22.10
CA PHE A 69 -18.30 -8.13 -20.70
C PHE A 69 -17.62 -9.17 -19.79
N LYS A 70 -17.64 -10.46 -20.15
CA LYS A 70 -16.93 -11.51 -19.41
C LYS A 70 -15.41 -11.25 -19.34
N LYS A 71 -14.80 -10.78 -20.43
CA LYS A 71 -13.39 -10.38 -20.44
C LYS A 71 -13.13 -9.19 -19.50
N ALA A 72 -14.02 -8.20 -19.48
CA ALA A 72 -13.92 -7.05 -18.58
C ALA A 72 -14.09 -7.47 -17.11
N MET A 73 -15.04 -8.37 -16.81
CA MET A 73 -15.20 -8.93 -15.47
C MET A 73 -13.94 -9.67 -15.01
N ALA A 74 -13.37 -10.52 -15.86
CA ALA A 74 -12.14 -11.24 -15.53
C ALA A 74 -10.97 -10.28 -15.28
N LEU A 75 -10.85 -9.22 -16.09
CA LEU A 75 -9.86 -8.17 -15.93
C LEU A 75 -9.97 -7.49 -14.56
N CYS A 76 -11.16 -7.01 -14.18
CA CYS A 76 -11.38 -6.38 -12.88
C CYS A 76 -11.20 -7.37 -11.72
N GLY A 77 -11.68 -8.60 -11.87
CA GLY A 77 -11.56 -9.64 -10.85
C GLY A 77 -10.11 -10.03 -10.58
N ASN A 78 -9.28 -10.08 -11.61
CA ASN A 78 -7.84 -10.35 -11.46
C ASN A 78 -7.12 -9.21 -10.72
N GLU A 79 -7.47 -7.96 -11.03
CA GLU A 79 -6.91 -6.79 -10.33
C GLU A 79 -7.26 -6.84 -8.83
N LEU A 80 -8.53 -7.06 -8.48
CA LEU A 80 -8.98 -7.22 -7.10
C LEU A 80 -8.26 -8.38 -6.39
N THR A 81 -8.20 -9.53 -7.06
CA THR A 81 -7.56 -10.74 -6.52
C THR A 81 -6.09 -10.50 -6.20
N TYR A 82 -5.37 -9.79 -7.08
CA TYR A 82 -3.98 -9.44 -6.86
C TYR A 82 -3.80 -8.65 -5.55
N PHE A 83 -4.55 -7.57 -5.34
CA PHE A 83 -4.41 -6.77 -4.12
C PHE A 83 -4.76 -7.54 -2.85
N ILE A 84 -5.81 -8.38 -2.89
CA ILE A 84 -6.19 -9.21 -1.74
C ILE A 84 -5.08 -10.23 -1.42
N GLN A 85 -4.58 -10.95 -2.42
CA GLN A 85 -3.53 -11.96 -2.24
C GLN A 85 -2.22 -11.31 -1.79
N HIS A 86 -1.83 -10.20 -2.43
CA HIS A 86 -0.65 -9.45 -2.04
C HIS A 86 -0.74 -8.97 -0.59
N GLY A 87 -1.89 -8.39 -0.21
CA GLY A 87 -2.18 -8.00 1.16
C GLY A 87 -2.02 -9.17 2.13
N ALA A 88 -2.78 -10.24 1.92
CA ALA A 88 -2.87 -11.40 2.81
C ALA A 88 -1.55 -12.17 2.97
N PHE A 89 -0.84 -12.40 1.87
CA PHE A 89 0.28 -13.35 1.84
C PHE A 89 1.66 -12.67 1.79
N SER A 90 1.74 -11.38 1.45
CA SER A 90 3.01 -10.65 1.38
C SER A 90 3.07 -9.49 2.38
N PHE A 91 2.14 -8.53 2.26
CA PHE A 91 2.20 -7.30 3.03
C PHE A 91 1.98 -7.54 4.52
N LEU A 92 0.91 -8.23 4.91
CA LEU A 92 0.57 -8.37 6.33
C LEU A 92 1.52 -9.24 7.14
N PRO A 93 1.99 -10.40 6.63
CA PRO A 93 3.00 -11.19 7.33
C PRO A 93 4.32 -10.43 7.54
N ALA A 94 4.63 -9.44 6.69
CA ALA A 94 5.84 -8.62 6.85
C ALA A 94 5.84 -7.83 8.16
N ARG A 95 4.67 -7.48 8.71
CA ARG A 95 4.57 -6.72 9.96
C ARG A 95 5.31 -7.38 11.12
N GLU A 96 5.24 -8.69 11.24
CA GLU A 96 5.92 -9.45 12.29
C GLU A 96 7.45 -9.34 12.16
N LEU A 97 7.96 -9.48 10.93
CA LEU A 97 9.39 -9.37 10.63
C LEU A 97 9.92 -7.97 10.95
N VAL A 98 9.20 -6.93 10.52
CA VAL A 98 9.59 -5.54 10.78
C VAL A 98 9.52 -5.24 12.28
N THR A 99 8.48 -5.70 12.97
CA THR A 99 8.36 -5.52 14.42
C THR A 99 9.53 -6.18 15.15
N GLY A 100 9.88 -7.42 14.80
CA GLY A 100 11.04 -8.10 15.37
C GLY A 100 12.35 -7.34 15.14
N ALA A 101 12.57 -6.83 13.93
CA ALA A 101 13.75 -6.04 13.60
C ALA A 101 13.82 -4.72 14.39
N VAL A 102 12.69 -4.03 14.56
CA VAL A 102 12.59 -2.81 15.37
C VAL A 102 12.89 -3.10 16.85
N LEU A 103 12.39 -4.21 17.40
CA LEU A 103 12.66 -4.58 18.79
C LEU A 103 14.14 -4.95 19.02
N ASN A 104 14.79 -5.56 18.03
CA ASN A 104 16.19 -5.97 18.10
C ASN A 104 17.19 -4.87 17.71
N ARG A 105 16.73 -3.67 17.32
CA ARG A 105 17.57 -2.57 16.79
C ARG A 105 18.77 -2.19 17.66
N MET A 106 18.66 -2.32 18.99
CA MET A 106 19.76 -2.03 19.91
C MET A 106 20.86 -3.09 19.89
N GLN A 107 20.52 -4.33 19.51
CA GLN A 107 21.48 -5.41 19.30
C GLN A 107 22.15 -5.29 17.93
N THR A 108 21.40 -4.79 16.93
CA THR A 108 21.93 -4.51 15.58
C THR A 108 22.96 -3.39 15.59
N HIS A 109 22.63 -2.24 16.20
CA HIS A 109 23.56 -1.11 16.28
C HIS A 109 23.31 -0.28 17.54
N SER A 110 24.38 0.16 18.19
CA SER A 110 24.33 0.91 19.46
C SER A 110 23.56 2.24 19.37
N SER A 111 23.46 2.84 18.17
CA SER A 111 22.63 4.04 17.96
C SER A 111 21.14 3.78 18.12
N GLY A 112 20.68 2.54 17.91
CA GLY A 112 19.26 2.18 17.84
C GLY A 112 18.52 2.72 16.61
N GLN A 113 19.25 3.26 15.62
CA GLN A 113 18.67 3.87 14.41
C GLN A 113 18.84 2.99 13.17
N ILE A 114 19.32 1.77 13.34
CA ILE A 114 19.52 0.79 12.27
C ILE A 114 18.76 -0.47 12.67
N ILE A 115 17.95 -0.98 11.76
CA ILE A 115 17.31 -2.30 11.90
C ILE A 115 17.88 -3.27 10.88
N GLU A 116 17.95 -4.53 11.27
CA GLU A 116 18.33 -5.62 10.38
C GLU A 116 17.12 -6.52 10.14
N LEU A 117 16.72 -6.64 8.88
CA LEU A 117 15.69 -7.57 8.43
C LEU A 117 16.34 -8.90 8.06
N SER A 118 15.82 -10.00 8.59
CA SER A 118 16.33 -11.36 8.29
C SER A 118 16.14 -11.77 6.83
N LYS A 119 15.19 -11.16 6.13
CA LYS A 119 14.92 -11.33 4.71
C LYS A 119 14.20 -10.11 4.15
N PHE A 120 14.21 -9.96 2.83
CA PHE A 120 13.41 -8.94 2.16
C PHE A 120 11.91 -9.14 2.44
N CYS A 121 11.22 -8.05 2.75
CA CYS A 121 9.77 -7.96 2.88
C CYS A 121 9.33 -6.50 2.64
N PRO A 122 8.05 -6.22 2.32
CA PRO A 122 7.54 -4.85 2.29
C PRO A 122 7.60 -4.26 3.71
N TRP A 123 8.53 -3.35 3.96
CA TRP A 123 8.86 -2.92 5.33
C TRP A 123 8.52 -1.47 5.65
N THR A 124 8.52 -0.59 4.63
CA THR A 124 8.48 0.87 4.82
C THR A 124 7.22 1.33 5.55
N ASP A 125 6.03 0.95 5.08
CA ASP A 125 4.77 1.37 5.71
C ASP A 125 4.63 0.82 7.13
N HIS A 126 4.97 -0.46 7.34
CA HIS A 126 4.96 -1.06 8.68
C HIS A 126 5.91 -0.35 9.62
N LEU A 127 7.09 0.04 9.14
CA LEU A 127 8.04 0.79 9.95
C LEU A 127 7.45 2.13 10.37
N TYR A 128 6.91 2.91 9.43
CA TYR A 128 6.26 4.19 9.74
C TYR A 128 5.13 4.05 10.75
N ASP A 129 4.29 3.01 10.62
CA ASP A 129 3.20 2.73 11.56
C ASP A 129 3.72 2.37 12.96
N ILE A 130 4.76 1.53 13.04
CA ILE A 130 5.37 1.12 14.30
C ILE A 130 6.04 2.31 14.99
N GLU A 131 6.77 3.15 14.25
CA GLU A 131 7.40 4.35 14.80
C GLU A 131 6.39 5.33 15.38
N GLN A 132 5.28 5.57 14.67
CA GLN A 132 4.19 6.40 15.18
C GLN A 132 3.58 5.82 16.46
N GLN A 133 3.36 4.51 16.52
CA GLN A 133 2.87 3.83 17.73
C GLN A 133 3.86 3.96 18.91
N LEU A 134 5.17 3.82 18.67
CA LEU A 134 6.18 3.99 19.72
C LEU A 134 6.24 5.44 20.22
N GLN A 135 6.13 6.40 19.31
CA GLN A 135 6.08 7.83 19.66
C GLN A 135 4.83 8.15 20.50
N SER A 136 3.64 7.67 20.10
CA SER A 136 2.40 7.88 20.85
C SER A 136 2.44 7.23 22.24
N LEU A 137 2.96 6.00 22.36
CA LEU A 137 3.14 5.35 23.66
C LEU A 137 4.13 6.10 24.57
N SER A 138 5.16 6.72 24.00
CA SER A 138 6.11 7.56 24.76
C SER A 138 5.49 8.86 25.25
N LEU A 139 4.46 9.37 24.56
CA LEU A 139 3.67 10.54 24.97
C LEU A 139 2.76 10.17 26.14
N SER A 140 1.98 9.09 26.03
CA SER A 140 1.03 8.68 27.08
C SER A 140 1.68 8.35 28.42
N LYS A 141 2.89 7.73 28.42
CA LYS A 141 3.62 7.44 29.67
C LYS A 141 4.11 8.69 30.42
N ARG A 142 4.24 9.84 29.74
CA ARG A 142 4.61 11.11 30.39
C ARG A 142 3.45 11.71 31.18
N ASP A 143 2.23 11.54 30.69
CA ASP A 143 1.04 12.10 31.33
C ASP A 143 0.69 11.35 32.63
N GLU A 144 0.96 10.04 32.71
CA GLU A 144 0.73 9.23 33.91
C GLU A 144 1.81 9.44 34.99
N THR A 145 3.08 9.61 34.59
CA THR A 145 4.22 9.73 35.52
C THR A 145 4.38 11.12 36.15
N THR A 146 3.57 12.10 35.75
CA THR A 146 3.55 13.45 36.35
C THR A 146 2.90 13.47 37.76
N SER A 147 2.40 12.31 38.25
CA SER A 147 1.68 12.18 39.53
C SER A 147 2.56 11.84 40.76
N THR A 148 3.86 11.53 40.60
CA THR A 148 4.70 11.13 41.75
C THR A 148 6.10 11.71 41.63
N GLN A 149 6.34 12.81 42.33
CA GLN A 149 7.66 13.44 42.44
C GLN A 149 8.65 12.52 43.16
N THR A 150 9.75 12.15 42.48
CA THR A 150 11.08 12.03 43.10
C THR A 150 12.15 12.53 42.13
N ASN A 151 13.07 13.35 42.64
CA ASN A 151 14.14 14.03 41.90
C ASN A 151 15.15 13.03 41.33
N ALA A 152 14.97 12.63 40.07
CA ALA A 152 16.04 12.15 39.20
C ALA A 152 15.87 12.81 37.83
N LYS A 153 16.96 13.38 37.30
CA LYS A 153 17.00 14.09 36.02
C LYS A 153 16.40 13.17 34.94
N PRO A 154 15.31 13.55 34.25
CA PRO A 154 14.69 12.65 33.27
C PRO A 154 15.65 12.50 32.10
N THR A 155 16.28 11.33 31.99
CA THR A 155 16.99 10.93 30.77
C THR A 155 15.95 10.86 29.67
N GLN A 156 15.97 11.86 28.79
CA GLN A 156 15.02 12.06 27.73
C GLN A 156 15.14 10.91 26.72
N THR A 157 14.38 9.83 26.92
CA THR A 157 14.30 8.70 25.97
C THR A 157 13.39 9.10 24.82
N ASN A 158 13.83 10.11 24.05
CA ASN A 158 13.24 10.37 22.74
C ASN A 158 13.52 9.13 21.90
N VAL A 159 12.48 8.37 21.54
CA VAL A 159 12.61 7.16 20.71
C VAL A 159 13.19 7.63 19.38
N LYS A 160 14.49 7.37 19.17
CA LYS A 160 15.18 7.81 17.96
C LYS A 160 14.56 7.14 16.75
N PRO A 161 14.32 7.87 15.65
CA PRO A 161 13.81 7.29 14.43
C PRO A 161 14.86 6.36 13.81
N ILE A 162 14.37 5.33 13.12
CA ILE A 162 15.16 4.42 12.31
C ILE A 162 15.51 5.14 11.01
N LEU A 163 16.81 5.19 10.72
CA LEU A 163 17.35 5.86 9.55
C LEU A 163 17.69 4.88 8.43
N PHE A 164 18.04 3.64 8.80
CA PHE A 164 18.49 2.63 7.86
C PHE A 164 17.86 1.27 8.19
N ALA A 165 17.38 0.60 7.14
CA ALA A 165 17.05 -0.81 7.16
C ALA A 165 18.07 -1.56 6.31
N ILE A 166 18.75 -2.53 6.91
CA ILE A 166 19.67 -3.43 6.21
C ILE A 166 19.05 -4.82 6.12
N ILE A 167 19.40 -5.57 5.08
CA ILE A 167 18.93 -6.95 4.89
C ILE A 167 20.12 -7.86 5.18
N ALA A 168 19.93 -8.84 6.06
CA ALA A 168 20.94 -9.83 6.35
C ALA A 168 21.28 -10.61 5.07
N THR A 169 22.54 -10.56 4.64
CA THR A 169 23.06 -11.45 3.60
C THR A 169 23.63 -12.69 4.28
N ASN A 170 23.09 -13.87 3.97
CA ASN A 170 23.72 -15.11 4.39
C ASN A 170 25.07 -15.21 3.68
N ASN A 171 26.18 -15.07 4.42
CA ASN A 171 27.55 -15.22 3.91
C ASN A 171 27.91 -16.70 3.63
N ASN A 172 26.97 -17.47 3.08
CA ASN A 172 27.12 -18.91 2.85
C ASN A 172 27.10 -19.28 1.35
N GLU A 173 27.50 -18.34 0.49
CA GLU A 173 27.89 -18.59 -0.91
C GLU A 173 29.40 -18.49 -1.08
#